data_AF-A0A3D4ZK87-F1
#
_entry.id   AF-A0A3D4ZK87-F1
#
_cell.length_a   1.000
_cell.length_b   1.000
_cell.length_c   1.000
_cell.angle_alpha   90.00
_cell.angle_beta   90.00
_cell.angle_gamma   90.00
#
_symmetry.space_group_name_H-M   'P 1'
#
loop_
_entity.id
_entity.type
_entity.pdbx_description
1 polymer ?
#
loop_
_entity_poly.entity_id
_entity_poly.type
_entity_poly.pdbx_seq_one_letter_code
_entity_poly.pdbx_strand_id
1 'polypeptide(L)'
;LFGEPLGLGTVCNMVFVGLFMNILLASGLFAELSNPVLGVVQLIAGLFVISLASYFYISSGFGAGPRDSLMVLLSRKTKFSVGTCRGAIEVGVTAVGFLLGGFLGWGTLLSAVLIGFCIQITFKVLHFDPKKVAHEDFVSSYRKLGAYVHKYV
;
A
#
# COMPACT_ATOMS: atom_id res chain seq x y z
N LEU A 1 -2.98 14.70 -13.11
CA LEU A 1 -3.59 14.24 -14.38
C LEU A 1 -4.61 13.09 -14.23
N PHE A 2 -4.79 12.49 -13.05
CA PHE A 2 -5.79 11.42 -12.86
C PHE A 2 -6.69 11.59 -11.61
N GLY A 3 -6.60 12.71 -10.89
CA GLY A 3 -7.56 13.06 -9.84
C GLY A 3 -7.16 12.68 -8.41
N GLU A 4 -6.08 11.94 -8.21
CA GLU A 4 -5.39 11.91 -6.90
C GLU A 4 -4.18 12.84 -6.92
N PRO A 5 -4.12 13.85 -6.03
CA PRO A 5 -2.94 14.68 -5.87
C PRO A 5 -1.80 13.88 -5.26
N LEU A 6 -0.59 14.15 -5.75
CA LEU A 6 0.65 13.65 -5.16
C LEU A 6 0.95 14.54 -3.95
N GLY A 7 0.83 13.95 -2.77
CA GLY A 7 1.11 14.63 -1.51
C GLY A 7 2.47 14.24 -0.94
N LEU A 8 2.82 14.83 0.20
CA LEU A 8 4.03 14.47 0.95
C LEU A 8 4.03 12.98 1.34
N GLY A 9 2.86 12.44 1.68
CA GLY A 9 2.69 11.02 2.01
C GLY A 9 3.10 10.08 0.87
N THR A 10 2.89 10.49 -0.38
CA THR A 10 3.31 9.71 -1.56
C THR A 10 4.83 9.59 -1.64
N VAL A 11 5.56 10.70 -1.44
CA VAL A 11 7.03 10.72 -1.47
C VAL A 11 7.59 9.96 -0.28
N CYS A 12 7.06 10.21 0.91
CA CYS A 12 7.43 9.49 2.12
C CYS A 12 7.23 7.98 1.96
N ASN A 13 6.13 7.53 1.34
CA ASN A 13 5.89 6.12 1.07
C ASN A 13 6.97 5.52 0.16
N MET A 14 7.33 6.19 -0.94
CA MET A 14 8.36 5.71 -1.87
C MET A 14 9.72 5.54 -1.19
N VAL A 15 10.10 6.48 -0.33
CA VAL A 15 11.42 6.47 0.33
C VAL A 15 11.43 5.52 1.53
N PHE A 16 10.45 5.64 2.42
CA PHE A 16 10.48 4.93 3.70
C PHE A 16 10.14 3.45 3.58
N VAL A 17 9.29 3.03 2.64
CA VAL A 17 8.99 1.60 2.46
C VAL A 17 10.26 0.83 2.12
N GLY A 18 11.09 1.34 1.20
CA GLY A 18 12.37 0.72 0.85
C GLY A 18 13.38 0.79 2.00
N LEU A 19 13.50 1.94 2.66
CA LEU A 19 14.42 2.11 3.79
C LEU A 19 14.10 1.14 4.94
N PHE A 20 12.83 1.06 5.35
CA PHE A 20 12.41 0.15 6.41
C PHE A 20 12.55 -1.31 6.01
N MET A 21 12.27 -1.66 4.75
CA MET A 21 12.51 -3.01 4.25
C MET A 21 13.99 -3.41 4.42
N ASN A 22 14.92 -2.54 4.03
CA ASN A 22 16.36 -2.81 4.18
C ASN A 22 16.76 -2.95 5.65
N ILE A 23 16.26 -2.08 6.53
CA ILE A 23 16.55 -2.15 7.98
C ILE A 23 16.01 -3.45 8.58
N LEU A 24 14.79 -3.85 8.24
CA LEU A 24 14.17 -5.07 8.75
C LEU A 24 14.90 -6.33 8.25
N LEU A 25 15.32 -6.37 6.99
CA LEU A 25 16.11 -7.47 6.46
C LEU A 25 17.50 -7.53 7.12
N ALA A 26 18.17 -6.38 7.30
CA ALA A 26 19.49 -6.32 7.94
C ALA A 26 19.45 -6.66 9.44
N SER A 27 18.31 -6.46 10.10
CA SER A 27 18.17 -6.74 11.54
C SER A 27 18.25 -8.23 11.91
N GLY A 28 18.05 -9.13 10.94
CA GLY A 28 17.99 -10.58 11.19
C GLY A 28 16.76 -11.03 12.01
N LEU A 29 15.79 -10.14 12.27
CA LEU A 29 14.59 -10.44 13.05
C LEU A 29 13.68 -11.50 12.39
N PHE A 30 13.71 -11.59 11.06
CA PHE A 30 12.87 -12.51 10.29
C PHE A 30 13.74 -13.63 9.71
N ALA A 31 13.81 -14.74 10.44
CA ALA A 31 14.49 -15.94 9.97
C ALA A 31 13.67 -16.69 8.91
N GLU A 32 14.36 -17.35 7.98
CA GLU A 32 13.71 -18.24 7.01
C GLU A 32 13.09 -19.45 7.74
N LEU A 33 11.77 -19.56 7.65
CA LEU A 33 11.04 -20.70 8.20
C LEU A 33 11.16 -21.89 7.24
N SER A 34 11.74 -22.98 7.72
CA SER A 34 11.84 -24.25 6.98
C SER A 34 10.50 -24.98 6.85
N ASN A 35 9.55 -24.70 7.76
CA ASN A 35 8.22 -25.29 7.72
C ASN A 35 7.28 -24.48 6.81
N PRO A 36 6.75 -25.06 5.72
CA PRO A 36 5.93 -24.34 4.75
C PRO A 36 4.62 -23.82 5.35
N VAL A 37 4.04 -24.51 6.33
CA VAL A 37 2.79 -24.08 6.99
C VAL A 37 3.03 -22.81 7.81
N LEU A 38 4.11 -22.78 8.59
CA LEU A 38 4.49 -21.59 9.35
C LEU A 38 4.84 -20.42 8.43
N GLY A 39 5.48 -20.69 7.29
CA GLY A 39 5.76 -19.68 6.26
C GLY A 39 4.49 -19.05 5.69
N VAL A 40 3.46 -19.84 5.40
CA VAL A 40 2.16 -19.32 4.94
C VAL A 40 1.47 -18.49 6.01
N VAL A 41 1.52 -18.91 7.29
CA VAL A 41 0.96 -18.14 8.40
C VAL A 41 1.67 -16.79 8.55
N GLN A 42 3.00 -16.76 8.50
CA GLN A 42 3.78 -15.53 8.55
C GLN A 42 3.46 -14.61 7.35
N LEU A 43 3.30 -15.18 6.16
CA LEU A 43 2.92 -14.43 4.96
C LEU A 43 1.56 -13.77 5.14
N ILE A 44 0.53 -14.53 5.57
CA ILE A 44 -0.82 -14.00 5.79
C ILE A 44 -0.80 -12.90 6.86
N ALA A 45 -0.07 -13.11 7.96
CA ALA A 45 0.09 -12.09 9.00
C ALA A 45 0.71 -10.80 8.43
N GLY A 46 1.77 -10.93 7.61
CA GLY A 46 2.39 -9.80 6.91
C GLY A 46 1.43 -9.05 5.97
N LEU A 47 0.58 -9.78 5.22
CA LEU A 47 -0.43 -9.15 4.35
C LEU A 47 -1.47 -8.33 5.14
N PHE A 48 -1.87 -8.80 6.32
CA PHE A 48 -2.75 -8.03 7.21
C PHE A 48 -2.05 -6.80 7.78
N VAL A 49 -0.77 -6.91 8.17
CA VAL A 49 0.03 -5.76 8.60
C VAL A 49 0.11 -4.71 7.49
N ILE A 50 0.39 -5.13 6.25
CA ILE A 50 0.39 -4.23 5.08
C ILE A 50 -0.99 -3.57 4.89
N SER A 51 -2.07 -4.35 5.00
CA SER A 51 -3.44 -3.85 4.83
C SER A 51 -3.82 -2.82 5.90
N LEU A 52 -3.43 -3.05 7.15
CA LEU A 52 -3.61 -2.10 8.25
C LEU A 52 -2.75 -0.85 8.09
N ALA A 53 -1.48 -1.01 7.70
CA ALA A 53 -0.60 0.11 7.41
C ALA A 53 -1.20 0.99 6.30
N SER A 54 -1.67 0.37 5.21
CA SER A 54 -2.39 1.03 4.12
C SER A 54 -3.60 1.83 4.61
N TYR A 55 -4.40 1.27 5.52
CA TYR A 55 -5.49 2.01 6.14
C TYR A 55 -4.99 3.25 6.89
N PHE A 56 -4.05 3.07 7.84
CA PHE A 56 -3.58 4.17 8.69
C PHE A 56 -3.01 5.32 7.88
N TYR A 57 -2.11 5.04 6.94
CA TYR A 57 -1.44 6.10 6.21
C TYR A 57 -2.36 6.76 5.16
N ILE A 58 -3.21 5.99 4.45
CA ILE A 58 -4.16 6.60 3.48
C ILE A 58 -5.21 7.43 4.21
N SER A 59 -5.69 6.98 5.37
CA SER A 59 -6.69 7.71 6.17
C SER A 59 -6.19 9.09 6.64
N SER A 60 -4.87 9.29 6.73
CA SER A 60 -4.27 10.58 7.08
C SER A 60 -4.49 11.67 6.03
N GLY A 61 -4.80 11.31 4.78
CA GLY A 61 -5.05 12.27 3.71
C GLY A 61 -3.80 12.98 3.16
N PHE A 62 -2.59 12.67 3.60
CA PHE A 62 -1.35 13.31 3.12
C PHE A 62 -0.87 12.86 1.73
N GLY A 63 -1.66 12.04 1.03
CA GLY A 63 -1.28 11.43 -0.24
C GLY A 63 -1.05 9.93 -0.11
N ALA A 64 -1.46 9.17 -1.13
CA ALA A 64 -1.29 7.73 -1.22
C ALA A 64 -0.04 7.39 -2.06
N GLY A 65 0.61 6.26 -1.75
CA GLY A 65 1.71 5.73 -2.55
C GLY A 65 1.24 5.38 -3.97
N PRO A 66 2.13 5.35 -4.97
CA PRO A 66 1.75 5.23 -6.38
C PRO A 66 0.89 3.97 -6.68
N ARG A 67 1.22 2.85 -6.04
CA ARG A 67 0.48 1.58 -6.14
C ARG A 67 -0.90 1.64 -5.50
N ASP A 68 -1.01 2.33 -4.36
CA ASP A 68 -2.27 2.52 -3.65
C ASP A 68 -3.15 3.55 -4.34
N SER A 69 -2.57 4.63 -4.87
CA SER A 69 -3.28 5.60 -5.70
C SER A 69 -3.87 4.96 -6.96
N LEU A 70 -3.13 4.05 -7.61
CA LEU A 70 -3.67 3.30 -8.74
C LEU A 70 -4.86 2.42 -8.33
N MET A 71 -4.78 1.76 -7.17
CA MET A 71 -5.87 0.97 -6.62
C MET A 71 -7.12 1.83 -6.37
N VAL A 72 -6.98 2.99 -5.72
CA VAL A 72 -8.12 3.88 -5.44
C VAL A 72 -8.69 4.45 -6.73
N LEU A 73 -7.84 4.86 -7.67
CA LEU A 73 -8.25 5.36 -8.97
C LEU A 73 -9.07 4.33 -9.76
N LEU A 74 -8.55 3.11 -9.87
CA LEU A 74 -9.24 2.02 -10.56
C LEU A 74 -10.59 1.74 -9.89
N SER A 75 -10.65 1.68 -8.56
CA SER A 75 -11.90 1.46 -7.84
C SER A 75 -12.93 2.58 -8.09
N ARG A 76 -12.49 3.84 -8.20
CA ARG A 76 -13.36 4.97 -8.57
C ARG A 76 -13.88 4.87 -10.01
N LYS A 77 -13.04 4.45 -10.96
CA LYS A 77 -13.42 4.38 -12.39
C LYS A 77 -14.24 3.14 -12.74
N THR A 78 -13.88 1.97 -12.22
CA THR A 78 -14.54 0.69 -12.58
C THR A 78 -15.70 0.34 -11.66
N LYS A 79 -15.89 1.07 -10.56
CA LYS A 79 -16.83 0.77 -9.47
C LYS A 79 -16.59 -0.58 -8.78
N PHE A 80 -15.50 -1.28 -9.10
CA PHE A 80 -15.12 -2.51 -8.41
C PHE A 80 -14.62 -2.24 -7.00
N SER A 81 -14.64 -3.28 -6.16
CA SER A 81 -14.13 -3.20 -4.80
C SER A 81 -12.65 -2.85 -4.78
N VAL A 82 -12.21 -2.15 -3.74
CA VAL A 82 -10.82 -1.71 -3.58
C VAL A 82 -9.89 -2.92 -3.54
N GLY A 83 -10.29 -3.99 -2.87
CA GLY A 83 -9.55 -5.25 -2.83
C GLY A 83 -9.43 -5.92 -4.20
N THR A 84 -10.49 -5.93 -5.01
CA THR A 84 -10.44 -6.45 -6.38
C THR A 84 -9.45 -5.68 -7.23
N CYS A 85 -9.48 -4.34 -7.17
CA CYS A 85 -8.53 -3.50 -7.88
C CYS A 85 -7.09 -3.75 -7.40
N ARG A 86 -6.88 -3.91 -6.09
CA ARG A 86 -5.55 -4.26 -5.55
C ARG A 86 -5.04 -5.58 -6.07
N GLY A 87 -5.85 -6.64 -5.96
CA GLY A 87 -5.49 -7.97 -6.43
C GLY A 87 -5.17 -7.98 -7.92
N ALA A 88 -5.98 -7.29 -8.74
CA ALA A 88 -5.75 -7.18 -10.18
C ALA A 88 -4.41 -6.49 -10.52
N ILE A 89 -4.05 -5.41 -9.80
CA ILE A 89 -2.75 -4.76 -9.97
C ILE A 89 -1.62 -5.75 -9.66
N GLU A 90 -1.72 -6.48 -8.54
CA GLU A 90 -0.65 -7.39 -8.13
C GLU A 90 -0.49 -8.58 -9.06
N VAL A 91 -1.60 -9.20 -9.45
CA VAL A 91 -1.58 -10.30 -10.41
C VAL A 91 -1.03 -9.79 -11.75
N GLY A 92 -1.41 -8.60 -12.19
CA GLY A 92 -0.89 -7.99 -13.41
C GLY A 92 0.62 -7.75 -13.37
N VAL A 93 1.12 -7.10 -12.31
CA VAL A 93 2.56 -6.85 -12.14
C VAL A 93 3.34 -8.15 -12.01
N THR A 94 2.81 -9.12 -11.28
CA THR A 94 3.41 -10.45 -11.09
C THR A 94 3.51 -11.20 -12.42
N ALA A 95 2.45 -11.17 -13.23
CA ALA A 95 2.44 -11.80 -14.56
C ALA A 95 3.44 -11.12 -15.52
N VAL A 96 3.48 -9.78 -15.53
CA VAL A 96 4.46 -9.03 -16.33
C VAL A 96 5.88 -9.36 -15.90
N GLY A 97 6.16 -9.38 -14.59
CA GLY A 97 7.48 -9.75 -14.06
C GLY A 97 7.91 -11.16 -14.47
N PHE A 98 6.98 -12.11 -14.49
CA PHE A 98 7.24 -13.47 -14.97
C PHE A 98 7.54 -13.52 -16.48
N LEU A 99 6.78 -12.80 -17.30
CA LEU A 99 7.02 -12.72 -18.75
C LEU A 99 8.39 -12.09 -19.08
N LEU A 100 8.89 -11.21 -18.22
CA LEU A 100 10.23 -10.62 -18.32
C LEU A 100 11.35 -11.56 -17.82
N GLY A 101 11.02 -12.80 -17.41
CA GLY A 101 11.98 -13.80 -16.95
C GLY A 101 12.19 -13.84 -15.43
N GLY A 102 11.36 -13.15 -14.64
CA GLY A 102 11.42 -13.18 -13.17
C GLY A 102 10.98 -14.52 -12.57
N PHE A 103 11.61 -14.93 -11.47
CA PHE A 103 11.22 -16.13 -10.72
C PHE A 103 9.91 -15.90 -9.95
N LEU A 104 8.93 -16.79 -10.16
CA LEU A 104 7.69 -16.81 -9.38
C LEU A 104 7.77 -17.85 -8.27
N GLY A 105 8.03 -17.37 -7.05
CA GLY A 105 7.89 -18.19 -5.86
C GLY A 105 6.42 -18.42 -5.49
N TRP A 106 6.13 -19.52 -4.79
CA TRP A 106 4.80 -19.79 -4.23
C TRP A 106 4.31 -18.66 -3.32
N GLY A 107 5.20 -18.08 -2.50
CA GLY A 107 4.87 -16.94 -1.65
C GLY A 107 4.40 -15.72 -2.46
N THR A 108 5.03 -15.44 -3.61
CA THR A 108 4.65 -14.32 -4.47
C THR A 108 3.24 -14.53 -5.04
N LEU A 109 2.96 -15.73 -5.57
CA LEU A 109 1.63 -16.07 -6.09
C LEU A 109 0.54 -15.96 -5.02
N LEU A 110 0.79 -16.54 -3.84
CA LEU A 110 -0.11 -16.43 -2.69
C LEU A 110 -0.32 -14.97 -2.30
N SER A 111 0.74 -14.17 -2.21
CA SER A 111 0.64 -12.75 -1.84
C SER A 111 -0.17 -11.94 -2.84
N ALA A 112 0.02 -12.17 -4.15
CA ALA A 112 -0.66 -11.43 -5.21
C ALA A 112 -2.18 -11.67 -5.20
N VAL A 113 -2.60 -12.90 -4.91
CA VAL A 113 -4.02 -13.26 -4.83
C VAL A 113 -4.63 -12.81 -3.49
N LEU A 114 -3.94 -13.02 -2.38
CA LEU A 114 -4.50 -12.81 -1.04
C LEU A 114 -4.52 -11.33 -0.61
N ILE A 115 -3.57 -10.50 -1.05
CA ILE A 115 -3.49 -9.11 -0.59
C ILE A 115 -4.76 -8.31 -0.88
N GLY A 116 -5.40 -8.56 -2.03
CA GLY A 116 -6.68 -7.92 -2.36
C GLY A 116 -7.77 -8.26 -1.35
N PHE A 117 -7.83 -9.53 -0.92
CA PHE A 117 -8.77 -9.98 0.09
C PHE A 117 -8.45 -9.40 1.48
N CYS A 118 -7.19 -9.38 1.88
CA CYS A 118 -6.75 -8.77 3.15
C CYS A 118 -7.12 -7.28 3.21
N ILE A 119 -6.84 -6.50 2.16
CA ILE A 119 -7.23 -5.09 2.11
C ILE A 119 -8.75 -4.93 2.20
N GLN A 120 -9.50 -5.75 1.45
CA GLN A 120 -10.96 -5.68 1.45
C GLN A 120 -11.54 -5.96 2.83
N ILE A 121 -11.02 -6.97 3.54
CA ILE A 121 -11.44 -7.28 4.91
C ILE A 121 -11.11 -6.12 5.83
N THR A 122 -9.86 -5.66 5.85
CA THR A 122 -9.42 -4.59 6.76
C THR A 122 -10.26 -3.34 6.56
N PHE A 123 -10.51 -2.91 5.31
CA PHE A 123 -11.28 -1.70 5.05
C PHE A 123 -12.77 -1.88 5.40
N LYS A 124 -13.33 -3.08 5.19
CA LYS A 124 -14.71 -3.37 5.57
C LYS A 124 -14.90 -3.40 7.08
N VAL A 125 -13.97 -4.04 7.82
CA VAL A 125 -13.99 -4.11 9.29
C VAL A 125 -13.85 -2.73 9.91
N LEU A 126 -13.01 -1.87 9.34
CA LEU A 126 -12.80 -0.50 9.82
C LEU A 126 -13.80 0.52 9.23
N HIS A 127 -14.82 0.05 8.49
CA HIS A 127 -15.80 0.89 7.81
C HIS A 127 -15.18 2.04 6.98
N PHE A 128 -14.02 1.79 6.39
CA PHE A 128 -13.22 2.77 5.69
C PHE A 128 -13.53 2.78 4.20
N ASP A 129 -13.79 3.97 3.66
CA ASP A 129 -13.91 4.17 2.22
C ASP A 129 -12.75 5.06 1.72
N PRO A 130 -11.69 4.46 1.15
CA PRO A 130 -10.56 5.22 0.61
C PRO A 130 -10.97 6.13 -0.56
N LYS A 131 -12.12 5.87 -1.21
CA LYS A 131 -12.62 6.71 -2.30
C LYS A 131 -13.10 8.08 -1.83
N LYS A 132 -13.41 8.22 -0.53
CA LYS A 132 -13.88 9.47 0.07
C LYS A 132 -12.77 10.34 0.62
N VAL A 133 -11.55 9.81 0.70
CA VAL A 133 -10.41 10.57 1.22
C VAL A 133 -10.01 11.63 0.20
N ALA A 134 -10.17 12.89 0.56
CA ALA A 134 -9.61 14.01 -0.16
C ALA A 134 -8.13 14.09 0.18
N HIS A 135 -7.29 13.70 -0.77
CA HIS A 135 -5.85 13.73 -0.59
C HIS A 135 -5.35 15.17 -0.72
N GLU A 136 -4.41 15.57 0.12
CA GLU A 136 -3.72 16.85 -0.01
C GLU A 136 -2.64 16.78 -1.10
N ASP A 137 -2.48 17.86 -1.83
CA ASP A 137 -1.36 18.06 -2.72
C ASP A 137 -0.15 18.63 -1.98
N PHE A 138 1.04 18.32 -2.50
CA PHE A 138 2.32 18.78 -1.96
C PHE A 138 2.35 20.29 -1.69
N VAL A 139 1.76 21.09 -2.58
CA VAL A 139 1.75 22.55 -2.49
C VAL A 139 0.86 23.03 -1.33
N SER A 140 -0.33 22.44 -1.16
CA SER A 140 -1.21 22.77 -0.03
C SER A 140 -0.61 22.37 1.31
N SER A 141 0.02 21.20 1.42
CA SER A 141 0.66 20.79 2.68
C SER A 141 1.83 21.72 3.05
N TYR A 142 2.67 22.11 2.08
CA TYR A 142 3.74 23.10 2.31
C TYR A 142 3.20 24.47 2.74
N ARG A 143 2.14 24.96 2.07
CA ARG A 143 1.50 26.24 2.39
C ARG A 143 0.87 26.24 3.79
N LYS A 144 0.22 25.14 4.20
CA LYS A 144 -0.33 24.99 5.56
C LYS A 144 0.76 24.96 6.62
N LEU A 145 1.87 24.26 6.36
CA LEU A 145 3.00 24.24 7.28
C LEU A 145 3.60 25.63 7.47
N GLY A 146 3.80 26.37 6.37
CA GLY A 146 4.29 27.75 6.41
C GLY A 146 3.34 28.69 7.16
N ALA A 147 2.03 28.60 6.92
CA ALA A 147 1.03 29.38 7.65
C ALA A 147 0.94 29.01 9.13
N TYR A 148 1.19 27.75 9.49
CA TYR A 148 1.21 27.31 10.89
C TYR A 148 2.45 27.86 11.62
N VAL A 149 3.63 27.76 11.01
CA VAL A 149 4.87 28.31 11.58
C VAL A 149 4.76 29.82 11.77
N HIS A 150 4.20 30.54 10.79
CA HIS A 150 4.03 31.99 10.85
C HIS A 150 2.95 32.47 11.84
N LYS A 151 2.11 31.55 12.35
CA LYS A 151 1.08 31.85 13.36
C LYS A 151 1.61 31.76 14.79
N TYR A 152 2.77 31.14 14.98
CA TYR A 152 3.39 30.90 16.30
C TYR A 152 4.82 31.50 16.41
N VAL A 153 5.26 32.25 15.41
CA VAL A 153 6.44 33.12 15.42
C VAL A 153 5.96 34.55 15.30
#